data_AF-A0AA38L9H0-F1
#
_entry.id   AF-A0AA38L9H0-F1
#
_cell.length_a   1.000
_cell.length_b   1.000
_cell.length_c   1.000
_cell.angle_alpha   90.00
_cell.angle_beta   90.00
_cell.angle_gamma   90.00
#
_symmetry.space_group_name_H-M   'P 1'
#
loop_
_entity.id
_entity.type
_entity.pdbx_description
1 polymer ?
#
loop_
_entity_poly.entity_id
_entity_poly.type
_entity_poly.pdbx_seq_one_letter_code
_entity_poly.pdbx_strand_id
1 'polypeptide(L)'
;MEATLLLAFGSTARRFVPGAYTNSLGFDVIDEWGRPIPDPVRWPSSKGGKGFTSVANQVHKMGLKFGIHVMRGISTQAVNANTPIMGPNGLPHQERGRNWRARDIGLKNEACKWMSAGFMSVDPNLAASKAFLRSLYEQYAEWGVDFVKHDCVFGDDLNVNEIITVSEILKDIEHPIVYSLSPGTHVTPNMAKKISSLVNMYRVTGDDWDTWNDVKSHFNVSRDFARHGLIGAQGLLGKSWPDLDMLPFGRLSSVGANEGPYRTSNLTLDEQKTQMTLWAMAKSPLMFGGDLRNIDDKTLKLITNPMLLDINAYSTNNREISRNLHTKHPPSVNSTRIQSFLDSYTTRGSKIVSSNKTRVWIAYGSKT
;
A
#
# COMPACT_ATOMS: atom_id res chain seq x y z
N MET A 1 22.71 3.46 2.41
CA MET A 1 21.44 2.79 2.11
C MET A 1 20.40 3.47 2.98
N GLU A 2 19.66 4.47 2.48
CA GLU A 2 18.53 5.02 3.23
C GLU A 2 17.36 4.05 2.99
N ALA A 3 17.18 3.11 3.92
CA ALA A 3 15.97 2.32 3.98
C ALA A 3 14.89 3.20 4.61
N THR A 4 13.98 3.74 3.81
CA THR A 4 12.85 4.48 4.39
C THR A 4 11.81 3.46 4.85
N LEU A 5 11.87 3.12 6.13
CA LEU A 5 10.81 2.34 6.78
C LEU A 5 9.53 3.16 6.77
N LEU A 6 8.55 2.67 6.04
CA LEU A 6 7.20 3.17 6.06
C LEU A 6 6.36 2.29 6.99
N LEU A 7 5.88 2.81 8.12
CA LEU A 7 4.95 2.07 8.97
C LEU A 7 3.53 2.25 8.45
N ALA A 8 2.92 1.22 7.84
CA ALA A 8 1.53 1.22 7.40
C ALA A 8 0.68 0.28 8.29
N PHE A 9 -0.29 0.84 9.01
CA PHE A 9 -1.13 0.08 9.93
C PHE A 9 -2.46 -0.28 9.27
N GLY A 10 -2.95 -1.52 9.48
CA GLY A 10 -4.30 -1.95 9.08
C GLY A 10 -5.39 -1.15 9.81
N SER A 11 -6.66 -1.29 9.40
CA SER A 11 -7.82 -0.46 9.81
C SER A 11 -7.67 0.18 11.20
N THR A 12 -7.17 1.41 11.21
CA THR A 12 -6.72 2.09 12.43
C THR A 12 -7.85 2.76 13.19
N ALA A 13 -8.95 3.03 12.49
CA ALA A 13 -10.13 3.68 13.04
C ALA A 13 -11.08 2.69 13.72
N ARG A 14 -10.89 1.38 13.61
CA ARG A 14 -11.78 0.41 14.27
C ARG A 14 -11.47 0.29 15.76
N ARG A 15 -12.51 0.41 16.59
CA ARG A 15 -12.47 0.23 18.05
C ARG A 15 -11.84 -1.11 18.43
N PHE A 16 -10.95 -1.09 19.41
CA PHE A 16 -10.38 -2.27 20.03
C PHE A 16 -11.26 -2.73 21.20
N VAL A 17 -12.35 -3.43 20.89
CA VAL A 17 -13.33 -3.94 21.86
C VAL A 17 -13.81 -5.35 21.48
N PRO A 18 -14.28 -6.18 22.45
CA PRO A 18 -14.85 -7.49 22.14
C PRO A 18 -15.98 -7.39 21.10
N GLY A 19 -15.95 -8.27 20.10
CA GLY A 19 -16.92 -8.29 19.00
C GLY A 19 -16.59 -7.38 17.81
N ALA A 20 -15.59 -6.50 17.92
CA ALA A 20 -15.06 -5.76 16.78
C ALA A 20 -14.15 -6.67 15.94
N TYR A 21 -14.49 -6.86 14.67
CA TYR A 21 -13.68 -7.60 13.69
C TYR A 21 -13.76 -6.90 12.34
N THR A 22 -13.07 -7.40 11.31
CA THR A 22 -12.90 -6.73 10.02
C THR A 22 -14.19 -6.31 9.30
N ASN A 23 -15.35 -6.94 9.52
CA ASN A 23 -16.64 -6.52 8.92
C ASN A 23 -17.73 -6.23 9.98
N SER A 24 -17.36 -5.91 11.23
CA SER A 24 -18.33 -5.55 12.27
C SER A 24 -18.96 -4.18 12.01
N LEU A 25 -20.28 -4.07 12.04
CA LEU A 25 -21.02 -2.83 11.87
C LEU A 25 -20.86 -1.89 13.09
N GLY A 26 -20.54 -0.62 12.83
CA GLY A 26 -20.66 0.44 13.82
C GLY A 26 -19.52 0.54 14.84
N PHE A 27 -18.37 -0.07 14.53
CA PHE A 27 -17.17 -0.04 15.39
C PHE A 27 -16.10 0.95 14.91
N ASP A 28 -16.36 1.73 13.87
CA ASP A 28 -15.40 2.75 13.42
C ASP A 28 -15.50 4.00 14.31
N VAL A 29 -14.35 4.50 14.76
CA VAL A 29 -14.21 5.75 15.51
C VAL A 29 -14.15 6.88 14.50
N ILE A 30 -15.07 7.84 14.63
CA ILE A 30 -15.20 9.00 13.75
C ILE A 30 -15.17 10.29 14.57
N ASP A 31 -14.70 11.37 13.95
CA ASP A 31 -14.88 12.73 14.47
C ASP A 31 -16.29 13.29 14.18
N GLU A 32 -16.54 14.53 14.59
CA GLU A 32 -17.82 15.20 14.41
C GLU A 32 -18.22 15.44 12.94
N TRP A 33 -17.26 15.32 12.01
CA TRP A 33 -17.44 15.46 10.57
C TRP A 33 -17.59 14.11 9.85
N GLY A 34 -17.59 13.01 10.60
CA GLY A 34 -17.67 11.65 10.05
C GLY A 34 -16.36 11.13 9.48
N ARG A 35 -15.23 11.81 9.73
CA ARG A 35 -13.91 11.35 9.29
C ARG A 35 -13.39 10.28 10.25
N PRO A 36 -12.86 9.15 9.77
CA PRO A 36 -12.28 8.12 10.63
C PRO A 36 -11.06 8.65 11.40
N ILE A 37 -10.98 8.37 12.70
CA ILE A 37 -9.85 8.75 13.57
C ILE A 37 -9.26 7.54 14.27
N PRO A 38 -7.96 7.53 14.62
CA PRO A 38 -7.35 6.41 15.34
C PRO A 38 -8.01 6.17 16.71
N ASP A 39 -8.40 4.92 16.95
CA ASP A 39 -9.00 4.50 18.22
C ASP A 39 -8.07 4.83 19.40
N PRO A 40 -8.46 5.69 20.36
CA PRO A 40 -7.61 6.10 21.47
C PRO A 40 -7.27 4.98 22.47
N VAL A 41 -7.95 3.83 22.40
CA VAL A 41 -7.56 2.63 23.16
C VAL A 41 -6.32 2.00 22.51
N ARG A 42 -6.37 1.75 21.20
CA ARG A 42 -5.24 1.21 20.43
C ARG A 42 -4.09 2.21 20.29
N TRP A 43 -4.42 3.49 20.19
CA TRP A 43 -3.52 4.60 19.96
C TRP A 43 -3.66 5.66 21.07
N PRO A 44 -3.15 5.43 22.29
CA PRO A 44 -3.32 6.37 23.40
C PRO A 44 -2.85 7.81 23.11
N SER A 45 -1.90 7.97 22.19
CA SER A 45 -1.41 9.27 21.73
C SER A 45 -2.43 10.08 20.90
N SER A 46 -3.50 9.47 20.40
CA SER A 46 -4.55 10.15 19.62
C SER A 46 -5.59 10.88 20.49
N LYS A 47 -5.59 10.62 21.81
CA LYS A 47 -6.53 11.23 22.77
C LYS A 47 -6.53 12.76 22.65
N GLY A 48 -7.72 13.34 22.74
CA GLY A 48 -7.92 14.79 22.63
C GLY A 48 -7.82 15.32 21.20
N GLY A 49 -8.19 14.53 20.20
CA GLY A 49 -8.24 14.97 18.80
C GLY A 49 -6.89 15.10 18.10
N LYS A 50 -5.82 14.54 18.69
CA LYS A 50 -4.45 14.65 18.15
C LYS A 50 -4.21 13.77 16.92
N GLY A 51 -5.11 12.83 16.65
CA GLY A 51 -5.01 11.88 15.55
C GLY A 51 -3.67 11.15 15.56
N PHE A 52 -3.00 11.11 14.40
CA PHE A 52 -1.71 10.45 14.25
C PHE A 52 -0.48 11.35 14.44
N THR A 53 -0.67 12.66 14.60
CA THR A 53 0.40 13.66 14.68
C THR A 53 1.55 13.25 15.59
N SER A 54 1.24 12.74 16.79
CA SER A 54 2.28 12.35 17.76
C SER A 54 3.09 11.14 17.30
N VAL A 55 2.46 10.18 16.65
CA VAL A 55 3.13 8.97 16.13
C VAL A 55 3.96 9.34 14.91
N ALA A 56 3.38 10.05 13.95
CA ALA A 56 4.08 10.51 12.75
C ALA A 56 5.34 11.32 13.11
N ASN A 57 5.24 12.26 14.06
CA ASN A 57 6.39 13.03 14.53
C ASN A 57 7.50 12.17 15.12
N GLN A 58 7.17 11.09 15.85
CA GLN A 58 8.19 10.17 16.38
C GLN A 58 8.85 9.37 15.26
N VAL A 59 8.07 8.92 14.28
CA VAL A 59 8.57 8.21 13.09
C VAL A 59 9.49 9.13 12.28
N HIS A 60 9.10 10.38 12.06
CA HIS A 60 9.93 11.37 11.36
C HIS A 60 11.22 11.70 12.12
N LYS A 61 11.19 11.78 13.46
CA LYS A 61 12.41 11.95 14.29
C LYS A 61 13.41 10.81 14.14
N MET A 62 12.95 9.61 13.78
CA MET A 62 13.80 8.46 13.46
C MET A 62 14.35 8.50 12.02
N GLY A 63 14.03 9.54 11.23
CA GLY A 63 14.38 9.62 9.81
C GLY A 63 13.51 8.75 8.91
N LEU A 64 12.36 8.27 9.42
CA LEU A 64 11.45 7.36 8.73
C LEU A 64 10.21 8.10 8.19
N LYS A 65 9.32 7.36 7.54
CA LYS A 65 8.06 7.88 6.95
C LYS A 65 6.86 7.15 7.53
N PHE A 66 5.73 7.85 7.67
CA PHE A 66 4.53 7.31 8.30
C PHE A 66 3.43 7.06 7.28
N GLY A 67 2.80 5.88 7.32
CA GLY A 67 1.75 5.50 6.39
C GLY A 67 0.50 5.00 7.09
N ILE A 68 -0.64 5.09 6.41
CA ILE A 68 -1.92 4.58 6.91
C ILE A 68 -2.67 3.79 5.83
N HIS A 69 -3.47 2.84 6.28
CA HIS A 69 -4.47 2.16 5.46
C HIS A 69 -5.81 2.87 5.60
N VAL A 70 -6.47 3.14 4.48
CA VAL A 70 -7.78 3.79 4.42
C VAL A 70 -8.69 3.01 3.50
N MET A 71 -9.99 3.10 3.76
CA MET A 71 -11.02 2.46 2.96
C MET A 71 -11.63 3.48 2.00
N ARG A 72 -12.10 2.99 0.84
CA ARG A 72 -12.90 3.77 -0.10
C ARG A 72 -14.10 4.45 0.57
N GLY A 73 -14.34 5.69 0.16
CA GLY A 73 -15.55 6.45 0.43
C GLY A 73 -15.75 6.80 1.90
N ILE A 74 -16.90 6.43 2.46
CA ILE A 74 -17.38 6.86 3.78
C ILE A 74 -17.75 5.66 4.65
N SER A 75 -17.54 5.78 5.97
CA SER A 75 -17.93 4.74 6.91
C SER A 75 -19.45 4.67 7.09
N THR A 76 -19.97 3.46 7.27
CA THR A 76 -21.38 3.24 7.63
C THR A 76 -21.73 3.93 8.95
N GLN A 77 -20.77 4.05 9.88
CA GLN A 77 -20.96 4.77 11.14
C GLN A 77 -21.29 6.25 10.90
N ALA A 78 -20.54 6.94 10.03
CA ALA A 78 -20.79 8.34 9.69
C ALA A 78 -22.18 8.52 9.02
N VAL A 79 -22.53 7.63 8.10
CA VAL A 79 -23.85 7.61 7.44
C VAL A 79 -24.99 7.39 8.45
N ASN A 80 -24.82 6.46 9.38
CA ASN A 80 -25.83 6.18 10.41
C ASN A 80 -26.00 7.36 11.36
N ALA A 81 -24.90 7.95 11.83
CA ALA A 81 -24.88 9.15 12.66
C ALA A 81 -25.32 10.42 11.91
N ASN A 82 -25.36 10.38 10.57
CA ASN A 82 -25.70 11.50 9.69
C ASN A 82 -24.87 12.76 9.97
N THR A 83 -23.56 12.58 10.14
CA THR A 83 -22.64 13.67 10.46
C THR A 83 -22.67 14.76 9.39
N PRO A 84 -22.43 16.03 9.74
CA PRO A 84 -22.18 17.08 8.76
C PRO A 84 -20.92 16.76 7.95
N ILE A 85 -20.88 17.21 6.70
CA ILE A 85 -19.66 17.16 5.88
C ILE A 85 -18.86 18.45 6.11
N MET A 86 -17.56 18.33 6.36
CA MET A 86 -16.68 19.50 6.45
C MET A 86 -16.47 20.10 5.06
N GLY A 87 -16.73 21.40 4.93
CA GLY A 87 -16.36 22.20 3.77
C GLY A 87 -14.94 22.76 3.88
N PRO A 88 -14.41 23.35 2.80
CA PRO A 88 -13.02 23.83 2.73
C PRO A 88 -12.69 24.97 3.70
N ASN A 89 -13.70 25.61 4.30
CA ASN A 89 -13.54 26.65 5.32
C ASN A 89 -13.63 26.11 6.76
N GLY A 90 -13.65 24.79 6.95
CA GLY A 90 -13.83 24.15 8.25
C GLY A 90 -15.25 24.23 8.81
N LEU A 91 -16.22 24.74 8.04
CA LEU A 91 -17.64 24.81 8.41
C LEU A 91 -18.43 23.71 7.67
N PRO A 92 -19.69 23.43 8.07
CA PRO A 92 -20.54 22.49 7.33
C PRO A 92 -20.64 22.87 5.85
N HIS A 93 -20.43 21.89 4.96
CA HIS A 93 -20.48 22.09 3.53
C HIS A 93 -21.89 22.49 3.10
N GLN A 94 -22.00 23.70 2.54
CA GLN A 94 -23.24 24.26 2.04
C GLN A 94 -23.21 24.38 0.53
N GLU A 95 -24.22 23.84 -0.13
CA GLU A 95 -24.45 24.02 -1.55
C GLU A 95 -25.97 24.07 -1.78
N ARG A 96 -26.43 24.99 -2.64
CA ARG A 96 -27.85 25.21 -2.96
C ARG A 96 -28.74 25.43 -1.72
N GLY A 97 -28.23 26.16 -0.73
CA GLY A 97 -28.99 26.55 0.46
C GLY A 97 -29.25 25.43 1.47
N ARG A 98 -28.58 24.27 1.35
CA ARG A 98 -28.66 23.18 2.34
C ARG A 98 -27.28 22.76 2.83
N ASN A 99 -27.24 22.30 4.08
CA ASN A 99 -26.07 21.62 4.65
C ASN A 99 -26.07 20.15 4.19
N TRP A 100 -24.98 19.71 3.59
CA TRP A 100 -24.79 18.31 3.21
C TRP A 100 -24.32 17.46 4.39
N ARG A 101 -24.79 16.22 4.43
CA ARG A 101 -24.51 15.25 5.50
C ARG A 101 -24.11 13.90 4.91
N ALA A 102 -23.56 13.04 5.76
CA ALA A 102 -23.09 11.72 5.38
C ALA A 102 -24.15 10.86 4.64
N ARG A 103 -25.44 10.94 5.03
CA ARG A 103 -26.51 10.21 4.33
C ARG A 103 -26.79 10.70 2.91
N ASP A 104 -26.40 11.93 2.60
CA ASP A 104 -26.63 12.53 1.29
C ASP A 104 -25.57 12.11 0.26
N ILE A 105 -24.39 11.67 0.72
CA ILE A 105 -23.26 11.32 -0.15
C ILE A 105 -22.96 9.82 -0.19
N GLY A 106 -23.32 9.05 0.84
CA GLY A 106 -23.01 7.62 0.94
C GLY A 106 -23.90 6.73 0.06
N LEU A 107 -23.28 5.90 -0.78
CA LEU A 107 -23.94 4.96 -1.69
C LEU A 107 -24.05 3.57 -1.06
N LYS A 108 -25.16 3.31 -0.36
CA LYS A 108 -25.37 2.05 0.39
C LYS A 108 -25.33 0.78 -0.48
N ASN A 109 -25.63 0.89 -1.77
CA ASN A 109 -25.56 -0.20 -2.75
C ASN A 109 -24.14 -0.43 -3.32
N GLU A 110 -23.17 0.41 -2.96
CA GLU A 110 -21.78 0.33 -3.40
C GLU A 110 -20.82 0.12 -2.22
N ALA A 111 -21.19 -0.80 -1.32
CA ALA A 111 -20.36 -1.19 -0.20
C ALA A 111 -19.05 -1.89 -0.66
N CYS A 112 -17.99 -1.81 0.15
CA CYS A 112 -16.80 -2.63 -0.09
C CYS A 112 -17.16 -4.12 -0.05
N LYS A 113 -16.72 -4.92 -1.03
CA LYS A 113 -17.10 -6.34 -1.13
C LYS A 113 -16.75 -7.18 0.09
N TRP A 114 -15.56 -7.00 0.66
CA TRP A 114 -15.10 -7.75 1.83
C TRP A 114 -15.39 -7.05 3.17
N MET A 115 -15.76 -5.76 3.14
CA MET A 115 -16.14 -4.96 4.31
C MET A 115 -17.50 -4.28 4.11
N SER A 116 -18.51 -5.06 3.71
CA SER A 116 -19.82 -4.55 3.29
C SER A 116 -20.62 -3.82 4.37
N ALA A 117 -20.33 -4.07 5.65
CA ALA A 117 -20.97 -3.38 6.76
C ALA A 117 -20.18 -2.15 7.24
N GLY A 118 -18.91 -2.03 6.86
CA GLY A 118 -18.01 -0.98 7.37
C GLY A 118 -17.99 0.29 6.52
N PHE A 119 -17.81 0.15 5.20
CA PHE A 119 -17.57 1.27 4.30
C PHE A 119 -18.33 1.14 2.99
N MET A 120 -18.67 2.28 2.39
CA MET A 120 -19.34 2.38 1.10
C MET A 120 -18.78 3.54 0.27
N SER A 121 -18.92 3.47 -1.07
CA SER A 121 -18.58 4.57 -1.95
C SER A 121 -19.34 5.85 -1.59
N VAL A 122 -18.77 6.99 -1.98
CA VAL A 122 -19.51 8.26 -2.04
C VAL A 122 -19.89 8.56 -3.48
N ASP A 123 -20.98 9.29 -3.72
CA ASP A 123 -21.38 9.69 -5.07
C ASP A 123 -20.33 10.64 -5.68
N PRO A 124 -19.57 10.23 -6.71
CA PRO A 124 -18.46 11.03 -7.23
C PRO A 124 -18.92 12.33 -7.92
N ASN A 125 -20.21 12.47 -8.22
CA ASN A 125 -20.74 13.64 -8.93
C ASN A 125 -21.09 14.80 -8.01
N LEU A 126 -21.11 14.58 -6.69
CA LEU A 126 -21.49 15.62 -5.72
C LEU A 126 -20.26 16.42 -5.27
N ALA A 127 -20.39 17.75 -5.23
CA ALA A 127 -19.36 18.62 -4.66
C ALA A 127 -19.13 18.31 -3.17
N ALA A 128 -20.19 17.93 -2.44
CA ALA A 128 -20.11 17.48 -1.07
C ALA A 128 -19.27 16.20 -0.89
N SER A 129 -19.34 15.24 -1.82
CA SER A 129 -18.49 14.04 -1.78
C SER A 129 -17.01 14.40 -1.96
N LYS A 130 -16.71 15.29 -2.91
CA LYS A 130 -15.35 15.78 -3.14
C LYS A 130 -14.83 16.56 -1.93
N ALA A 131 -15.67 17.36 -1.29
CA ALA A 131 -15.34 18.07 -0.06
C ALA A 131 -15.05 17.11 1.10
N PHE A 132 -15.87 16.05 1.26
CA PHE A 132 -15.62 15.01 2.26
C PHE A 132 -14.27 14.32 2.02
N LEU A 133 -14.02 13.84 0.80
CA LEU A 133 -12.74 13.21 0.46
C LEU A 133 -11.57 14.17 0.70
N ARG A 134 -11.66 15.43 0.25
CA ARG A 134 -10.63 16.44 0.50
C ARG A 134 -10.33 16.62 2.00
N SER A 135 -11.38 16.71 2.83
CA SER A 135 -11.22 16.87 4.27
C SER A 135 -10.54 15.67 4.96
N LEU A 136 -10.60 14.46 4.37
CA LEU A 136 -9.86 13.29 4.85
C LEU A 136 -8.37 13.44 4.56
N TYR A 137 -8.00 13.75 3.32
CA TYR A 137 -6.59 13.81 2.92
C TYR A 137 -5.88 15.05 3.47
N GLU A 138 -6.60 16.17 3.69
CA GLU A 138 -6.08 17.32 4.45
C GLU A 138 -5.82 16.93 5.91
N GLN A 139 -6.73 16.20 6.55
CA GLN A 139 -6.50 15.67 7.90
C GLN A 139 -5.27 14.75 7.96
N TYR A 140 -5.08 13.89 6.96
CA TYR A 140 -3.91 13.00 6.91
C TYR A 140 -2.61 13.79 6.76
N ALA A 141 -2.61 14.83 5.91
CA ALA A 141 -1.49 15.74 5.75
C ALA A 141 -1.17 16.51 7.04
N GLU A 142 -2.19 17.02 7.73
CA GLU A 142 -2.05 17.70 9.04
C GLU A 142 -1.43 16.78 10.10
N TRP A 143 -1.75 15.48 10.06
CA TRP A 143 -1.11 14.50 10.94
C TRP A 143 0.32 14.14 10.54
N GLY A 144 0.80 14.59 9.38
CA GLY A 144 2.13 14.24 8.85
C GLY A 144 2.21 12.84 8.24
N VAL A 145 1.11 12.34 7.65
CA VAL A 145 1.10 11.09 6.89
C VAL A 145 1.83 11.29 5.56
N ASP A 146 2.78 10.42 5.24
CA ASP A 146 3.55 10.46 3.99
C ASP A 146 3.09 9.42 2.95
N PHE A 147 2.22 8.49 3.33
CA PHE A 147 1.74 7.39 2.48
C PHE A 147 0.33 6.96 2.85
N VAL A 148 -0.50 6.72 1.84
CA VAL A 148 -1.84 6.15 2.00
C VAL A 148 -2.00 4.92 1.13
N LYS A 149 -2.37 3.80 1.75
CA LYS A 149 -2.90 2.61 1.07
C LYS A 149 -4.42 2.67 1.06
N HIS A 150 -4.98 2.96 -0.10
CA HIS A 150 -6.41 3.12 -0.33
C HIS A 150 -7.01 1.82 -0.85
N ASP A 151 -7.87 1.23 -0.04
CA ASP A 151 -8.41 -0.11 -0.24
C ASP A 151 -9.88 -0.10 -0.67
N CYS A 152 -10.34 -1.25 -1.18
CA CYS A 152 -11.64 -1.41 -1.84
C CYS A 152 -11.89 -0.42 -2.98
N VAL A 153 -10.84 -0.04 -3.71
CA VAL A 153 -10.94 0.96 -4.80
C VAL A 153 -10.41 0.45 -6.14
N PHE A 154 -9.74 -0.70 -6.15
CA PHE A 154 -9.05 -1.25 -7.33
C PHE A 154 -9.34 -2.74 -7.55
N GLY A 155 -9.03 -3.25 -8.75
CA GLY A 155 -9.38 -4.61 -9.15
C GLY A 155 -10.88 -4.78 -9.35
N ASP A 156 -11.44 -5.81 -8.74
CA ASP A 156 -12.87 -6.09 -8.73
C ASP A 156 -13.73 -4.94 -8.15
N ASP A 157 -13.14 -4.06 -7.34
CA ASP A 157 -13.77 -2.87 -6.75
C ASP A 157 -13.36 -1.56 -7.47
N LEU A 158 -12.96 -1.62 -8.74
CA LEU A 158 -12.47 -0.45 -9.47
C LEU A 158 -13.43 0.75 -9.42
N ASN A 159 -13.01 1.82 -8.76
CA ASN A 159 -13.69 3.12 -8.79
C ASN A 159 -12.74 4.20 -9.34
N VAL A 160 -12.77 4.39 -10.65
CA VAL A 160 -11.87 5.35 -11.35
C VAL A 160 -12.14 6.79 -10.92
N ASN A 161 -13.39 7.16 -10.69
CA ASN A 161 -13.75 8.55 -10.35
C ASN A 161 -13.23 8.96 -8.97
N GLU A 162 -13.30 8.06 -8.00
CA GLU A 162 -12.72 8.31 -6.68
C GLU A 162 -11.19 8.34 -6.74
N ILE A 163 -10.57 7.46 -7.53
CA ILE A 163 -9.11 7.50 -7.75
C ILE A 163 -8.66 8.84 -8.36
N ILE A 164 -9.37 9.35 -9.37
CA ILE A 164 -9.11 10.67 -9.97
C ILE A 164 -9.24 11.76 -8.92
N THR A 165 -10.36 11.79 -8.20
CA THR A 165 -10.64 12.83 -7.20
C THR A 165 -9.56 12.87 -6.12
N VAL A 166 -9.18 11.70 -5.59
CA VAL A 166 -8.11 11.60 -4.59
C VAL A 166 -6.76 11.99 -5.18
N SER A 167 -6.45 11.57 -6.41
CA SER A 167 -5.20 11.95 -7.10
C SER A 167 -5.09 13.46 -7.30
N GLU A 168 -6.18 14.14 -7.61
CA GLU A 168 -6.23 15.60 -7.74
C GLU A 168 -6.01 16.27 -6.38
N ILE A 169 -6.70 15.81 -5.33
CA ILE A 169 -6.51 16.31 -3.96
C ILE A 169 -5.04 16.17 -3.52
N LEU A 170 -4.45 15.00 -3.69
CA LEU A 170 -3.05 14.74 -3.30
C LEU A 170 -2.03 15.54 -4.11
N LYS A 171 -2.38 15.98 -5.32
CA LYS A 171 -1.55 16.87 -6.12
C LYS A 171 -1.56 18.31 -5.59
N ASP A 172 -2.68 18.72 -4.99
CA ASP A 172 -2.89 20.09 -4.50
C ASP A 172 -2.40 20.31 -3.06
N ILE A 173 -2.33 19.24 -2.25
CA ILE A 173 -1.88 19.33 -0.85
C ILE A 173 -0.36 19.54 -0.80
N GLU A 174 0.09 20.50 0.04
CA GLU A 174 1.51 20.86 0.16
C GLU A 174 2.37 19.73 0.75
N HIS A 175 1.83 18.96 1.70
CA HIS A 175 2.50 17.79 2.28
C HIS A 175 2.41 16.60 1.31
N PRO A 176 3.52 16.12 0.69
CA PRO A 176 3.44 15.06 -0.31
C PRO A 176 3.07 13.71 0.33
N ILE A 177 2.03 13.07 -0.22
CA ILE A 177 1.56 11.74 0.21
C ILE A 177 1.68 10.77 -0.96
N VAL A 178 2.38 9.66 -0.76
CA VAL A 178 2.46 8.56 -1.73
C VAL A 178 1.12 7.82 -1.79
N TYR A 179 0.58 7.65 -3.00
CA TYR A 179 -0.73 7.05 -3.21
C TYR A 179 -0.65 5.61 -3.71
N SER A 180 -1.10 4.66 -2.88
CA SER A 180 -1.12 3.22 -3.15
C SER A 180 -2.54 2.67 -3.23
N LEU A 181 -2.84 1.83 -4.24
CA LEU A 181 -4.17 1.21 -4.40
C LEU A 181 -4.22 -0.29 -4.06
N SER A 182 -5.36 -0.73 -3.53
CA SER A 182 -5.67 -2.09 -3.06
C SER A 182 -7.16 -2.44 -3.33
N PRO A 183 -7.58 -3.71 -3.43
CA PRO A 183 -6.84 -4.95 -3.17
C PRO A 183 -6.32 -5.69 -4.39
N GLY A 184 -6.50 -5.20 -5.61
CA GLY A 184 -5.83 -5.76 -6.79
C GLY A 184 -6.38 -7.11 -7.32
N THR A 185 -7.52 -7.57 -6.80
CA THR A 185 -8.16 -8.82 -7.25
C THR A 185 -8.54 -8.76 -8.73
N HIS A 186 -8.16 -9.79 -9.51
CA HIS A 186 -8.41 -9.93 -10.95
C HIS A 186 -7.98 -8.74 -11.83
N VAL A 187 -6.94 -8.00 -11.42
CA VAL A 187 -6.45 -6.87 -12.20
C VAL A 187 -5.85 -7.34 -13.54
N THR A 188 -6.14 -6.58 -14.60
CA THR A 188 -5.51 -6.73 -15.92
C THR A 188 -4.63 -5.52 -16.25
N PRO A 189 -3.64 -5.65 -17.15
CA PRO A 189 -2.87 -4.50 -17.63
C PRO A 189 -3.73 -3.38 -18.22
N ASN A 190 -4.84 -3.71 -18.88
CA ASN A 190 -5.78 -2.70 -19.41
C ASN A 190 -6.50 -1.93 -18.31
N MET A 191 -6.82 -2.59 -17.20
CA MET A 191 -7.38 -1.91 -16.02
C MET A 191 -6.35 -0.95 -15.42
N ALA A 192 -5.11 -1.41 -15.22
CA ALA A 192 -4.04 -0.60 -14.65
C ALA A 192 -3.69 0.62 -15.51
N LYS A 193 -3.71 0.51 -16.85
CA LYS A 193 -3.49 1.65 -17.77
C LYS A 193 -4.47 2.82 -17.55
N LYS A 194 -5.67 2.56 -17.00
CA LYS A 194 -6.64 3.62 -16.70
C LYS A 194 -6.24 4.47 -15.51
N ILE A 195 -5.43 3.93 -14.59
CA ILE A 195 -5.15 4.55 -13.28
C ILE A 195 -3.67 4.78 -13.00
N SER A 196 -2.75 4.20 -13.77
CA SER A 196 -1.32 4.23 -13.44
C SER A 196 -0.77 5.65 -13.39
N SER A 197 -1.25 6.56 -14.26
CA SER A 197 -0.88 7.97 -14.26
C SER A 197 -1.37 8.77 -13.05
N LEU A 198 -2.31 8.23 -12.27
CA LEU A 198 -2.98 8.89 -11.15
C LEU A 198 -2.41 8.46 -9.79
N VAL A 199 -1.53 7.45 -9.74
CA VAL A 199 -1.07 6.85 -8.48
C VAL A 199 0.41 6.53 -8.50
N ASN A 200 1.00 6.26 -7.34
CA ASN A 200 2.41 5.89 -7.21
C ASN A 200 2.61 4.37 -7.20
N MET A 201 1.62 3.61 -6.76
CA MET A 201 1.62 2.16 -6.85
C MET A 201 0.19 1.60 -6.78
N TYR A 202 0.00 0.39 -7.29
CA TYR A 202 -1.30 -0.26 -7.32
C TYR A 202 -1.13 -1.78 -7.29
N ARG A 203 -1.88 -2.45 -6.43
CA ARG A 203 -1.75 -3.91 -6.31
C ARG A 203 -2.30 -4.63 -7.53
N VAL A 204 -1.59 -5.65 -8.02
CA VAL A 204 -1.94 -6.38 -9.26
C VAL A 204 -2.43 -7.81 -9.05
N THR A 205 -2.52 -8.26 -7.80
CA THR A 205 -3.09 -9.54 -7.38
C THR A 205 -4.02 -9.33 -6.19
N GLY A 206 -4.75 -10.37 -5.77
CA GLY A 206 -5.35 -10.39 -4.43
C GLY A 206 -4.28 -10.38 -3.31
N ASP A 207 -4.72 -10.50 -2.05
CA ASP A 207 -3.81 -10.59 -0.90
C ASP A 207 -2.83 -11.75 -1.06
N ASP A 208 -1.53 -11.44 -1.04
CA ASP A 208 -0.46 -12.45 -1.02
C ASP A 208 -0.32 -13.00 0.39
N TRP A 209 -0.17 -14.31 0.54
CA TRP A 209 0.16 -14.91 1.84
C TRP A 209 1.27 -15.93 1.64
N ASP A 210 1.70 -16.55 2.72
CA ASP A 210 2.83 -17.45 2.79
C ASP A 210 2.48 -18.87 2.34
N THR A 211 1.75 -19.02 1.23
CA THR A 211 1.57 -20.29 0.54
C THR A 211 2.27 -20.27 -0.82
N TRP A 212 2.79 -21.42 -1.26
CA TRP A 212 3.43 -21.50 -2.58
C TRP A 212 2.49 -21.09 -3.72
N ASN A 213 1.19 -21.39 -3.60
CA ASN A 213 0.22 -21.04 -4.63
C ASN A 213 0.06 -19.53 -4.78
N ASP A 214 0.10 -18.79 -3.66
CA ASP A 214 0.07 -17.33 -3.68
C ASP A 214 1.31 -16.81 -4.43
N VAL A 215 2.52 -17.20 -3.99
CA VAL A 215 3.80 -16.81 -4.63
C VAL A 215 3.83 -17.17 -6.13
N LYS A 216 3.41 -18.38 -6.48
CA LYS A 216 3.41 -18.88 -7.86
C LYS A 216 2.50 -18.05 -8.78
N SER A 217 1.38 -17.53 -8.26
CA SER A 217 0.41 -16.76 -9.05
C SER A 217 1.02 -15.47 -9.63
N HIS A 218 1.99 -14.87 -8.94
CA HIS A 218 2.64 -13.61 -9.33
C HIS A 218 3.52 -13.71 -10.58
N PHE A 219 4.00 -14.90 -10.95
CA PHE A 219 4.89 -15.05 -12.11
C PHE A 219 4.23 -14.62 -13.42
N ASN A 220 3.00 -15.09 -13.68
CA ASN A 220 2.28 -14.71 -14.88
C ASN A 220 1.85 -13.25 -14.85
N VAL A 221 1.40 -12.76 -13.70
CA VAL A 221 0.95 -11.37 -13.53
C VAL A 221 2.13 -10.41 -13.75
N SER A 222 3.27 -10.63 -13.09
CA SER A 222 4.46 -9.80 -13.27
C SER A 222 4.97 -9.79 -14.71
N ARG A 223 4.98 -10.94 -15.40
CA ARG A 223 5.25 -11.03 -16.85
C ARG A 223 4.31 -10.12 -17.65
N ASP A 224 3.02 -10.25 -17.42
CA ASP A 224 2.02 -9.52 -18.21
C ASP A 224 2.14 -8.02 -18.01
N PHE A 225 2.37 -7.57 -16.78
CA PHE A 225 2.63 -6.15 -16.47
C PHE A 225 3.92 -5.63 -17.09
N ALA A 226 5.00 -6.43 -17.05
CA ALA A 226 6.25 -6.09 -17.72
C ALA A 226 6.08 -5.93 -19.24
N ARG A 227 5.39 -6.88 -19.89
CA ARG A 227 5.12 -6.85 -21.35
C ARG A 227 4.32 -5.62 -21.78
N HIS A 228 3.50 -5.06 -20.90
CA HIS A 228 2.69 -3.87 -21.18
C HIS A 228 3.40 -2.56 -20.81
N GLY A 229 4.68 -2.59 -20.42
CA GLY A 229 5.46 -1.39 -20.11
C GLY A 229 4.97 -0.67 -18.85
N LEU A 230 4.36 -1.39 -17.92
CA LEU A 230 3.75 -0.79 -16.72
C LEU A 230 4.71 -0.68 -15.53
N ILE A 231 5.89 -1.32 -15.59
CA ILE A 231 6.92 -1.19 -14.56
C ILE A 231 7.53 0.22 -14.63
N GLY A 232 7.29 1.05 -13.62
CA GLY A 232 7.82 2.42 -13.57
C GLY A 232 7.21 3.33 -14.64
N ALA A 233 5.94 3.11 -14.98
CA ALA A 233 5.18 3.97 -15.88
C ALA A 233 5.02 5.39 -15.30
N GLN A 234 4.55 6.35 -16.10
CA GLN A 234 4.20 7.68 -15.57
C GLN A 234 3.13 7.52 -14.47
N GLY A 235 3.33 8.18 -13.34
CA GLY A 235 2.42 8.17 -12.20
C GLY A 235 2.20 9.55 -11.59
N LEU A 236 1.50 9.57 -10.46
CA LEU A 236 1.25 10.80 -9.69
C LEU A 236 2.56 11.45 -9.25
N LEU A 237 2.84 12.65 -9.75
CA LEU A 237 4.05 13.43 -9.43
C LEU A 237 5.36 12.64 -9.61
N GLY A 238 5.39 11.64 -10.49
CA GLY A 238 6.56 10.78 -10.66
C GLY A 238 6.27 9.49 -11.41
N LYS A 239 6.61 8.36 -10.81
CA LYS A 239 6.44 7.03 -11.38
C LYS A 239 5.37 6.23 -10.66
N SER A 240 4.83 5.25 -11.37
CA SER A 240 3.85 4.28 -10.87
C SER A 240 4.40 2.86 -10.97
N TRP A 241 4.19 2.06 -9.94
CA TRP A 241 4.74 0.71 -9.81
C TRP A 241 3.65 -0.35 -9.60
N PRO A 242 3.63 -1.43 -10.39
CA PRO A 242 2.83 -2.62 -10.08
C PRO A 242 3.26 -3.18 -8.72
N ASP A 243 2.31 -3.31 -7.80
CA ASP A 243 2.53 -3.85 -6.46
C ASP A 243 2.12 -5.32 -6.39
N LEU A 244 3.09 -6.19 -6.09
CA LEU A 244 2.89 -7.62 -5.88
C LEU A 244 2.47 -7.96 -4.44
N ASP A 245 2.13 -6.96 -3.63
CA ASP A 245 1.78 -7.06 -2.21
C ASP A 245 2.98 -7.30 -1.27
N MET A 246 2.71 -7.21 0.03
CA MET A 246 3.67 -7.29 1.11
C MET A 246 4.27 -8.70 1.25
N LEU A 247 5.56 -8.78 1.57
CA LEU A 247 6.33 -10.00 1.81
C LEU A 247 5.89 -10.68 3.13
N PRO A 248 5.28 -11.87 3.09
CA PRO A 248 4.78 -12.57 4.27
C PRO A 248 5.92 -13.37 4.94
N PHE A 249 6.98 -12.68 5.36
CA PHE A 249 8.18 -13.27 5.96
C PHE A 249 8.21 -13.09 7.48
N GLY A 250 9.04 -13.88 8.17
CA GLY A 250 9.22 -13.76 9.62
C GLY A 250 7.99 -14.16 10.42
N ARG A 251 7.72 -13.46 11.53
CA ARG A 251 6.60 -13.74 12.44
C ARG A 251 5.35 -12.97 12.00
N LEU A 252 4.27 -13.70 11.68
CA LEU A 252 2.99 -13.21 11.19
C LEU A 252 1.87 -13.52 12.18
N SER A 253 0.74 -12.81 12.08
CA SER A 253 -0.56 -13.26 12.61
C SER A 253 -1.25 -14.22 11.65
N SER A 254 -2.23 -14.95 12.14
CA SER A 254 -3.20 -15.65 11.27
C SER A 254 -3.96 -14.66 10.38
N VAL A 255 -4.40 -15.13 9.22
CA VAL A 255 -5.20 -14.35 8.28
C VAL A 255 -6.50 -13.89 8.92
N GLY A 256 -6.82 -12.60 8.79
CA GLY A 256 -7.99 -11.95 9.36
C GLY A 256 -7.90 -11.66 10.86
N ALA A 257 -6.75 -11.86 11.50
CA ALA A 257 -6.62 -11.72 12.94
C ALA A 257 -6.06 -10.36 13.36
N ASN A 258 -6.76 -9.69 14.29
CA ASN A 258 -6.31 -8.42 14.86
C ASN A 258 -5.14 -8.60 15.86
N GLU A 259 -5.09 -9.74 16.54
CA GLU A 259 -4.06 -10.09 17.51
C GLU A 259 -3.93 -11.61 17.60
N GLY A 260 -2.76 -12.15 17.25
CA GLY A 260 -2.48 -13.58 17.35
C GLY A 260 -3.52 -14.50 16.66
N PRO A 261 -3.40 -15.84 16.79
CA PRO A 261 -2.17 -16.52 17.18
C PRO A 261 -1.03 -16.15 16.22
N TYR A 262 0.17 -16.05 16.77
CA TYR A 262 1.36 -15.72 15.98
C TYR A 262 2.02 -17.00 15.49
N ARG A 263 2.57 -16.94 14.29
CA ARG A 263 3.30 -18.05 13.66
C ARG A 263 4.44 -17.53 12.81
N THR A 264 5.40 -18.37 12.52
CA THR A 264 6.38 -18.07 11.47
C THR A 264 5.72 -18.27 10.10
N SER A 265 6.22 -17.56 9.08
CA SER A 265 5.91 -17.83 7.68
C SER A 265 6.06 -19.32 7.35
N ASN A 266 5.09 -19.86 6.60
CA ASN A 266 5.07 -21.23 6.10
C ASN A 266 5.93 -21.39 4.84
N LEU A 267 6.43 -20.30 4.25
CA LEU A 267 7.35 -20.36 3.13
C LEU A 267 8.71 -20.90 3.59
N THR A 268 9.19 -21.92 2.90
CA THR A 268 10.58 -22.36 3.00
C THR A 268 11.54 -21.24 2.59
N LEU A 269 12.80 -21.33 3.01
CA LEU A 269 13.80 -20.32 2.65
C LEU A 269 13.97 -20.17 1.13
N ASP A 270 13.82 -21.25 0.37
CA ASP A 270 13.96 -21.19 -1.09
C ASP A 270 12.73 -20.55 -1.76
N GLU A 271 11.53 -20.72 -1.19
CA GLU A 271 10.33 -19.97 -1.62
C GLU A 271 10.45 -18.49 -1.27
N GLN A 272 10.95 -18.14 -0.08
CA GLN A 272 11.22 -16.74 0.30
C GLN A 272 12.24 -16.09 -0.65
N LYS A 273 13.34 -16.78 -0.97
CA LYS A 273 14.32 -16.31 -1.96
C LYS A 273 13.69 -16.14 -3.34
N THR A 274 12.83 -17.07 -3.75
CA THR A 274 12.11 -17.03 -5.02
C THR A 274 11.21 -15.80 -5.08
N GLN A 275 10.43 -15.56 -4.04
CA GLN A 275 9.55 -14.40 -3.92
C GLN A 275 10.34 -13.07 -3.94
N MET A 276 11.35 -12.93 -3.09
CA MET A 276 12.17 -11.72 -3.03
C MET A 276 12.88 -11.43 -4.37
N THR A 277 13.35 -12.47 -5.05
CA THR A 277 13.97 -12.34 -6.38
C THR A 277 12.97 -11.86 -7.42
N LEU A 278 11.76 -12.45 -7.44
CA LEU A 278 10.70 -12.02 -8.35
C LEU A 278 10.28 -10.57 -8.09
N TRP A 279 10.08 -10.17 -6.82
CA TRP A 279 9.70 -8.80 -6.45
C TRP A 279 10.78 -7.79 -6.86
N ALA A 280 12.05 -8.13 -6.64
CA ALA A 280 13.16 -7.30 -7.09
C ALA A 280 13.16 -7.15 -8.62
N MET A 281 13.05 -8.25 -9.36
CA MET A 281 13.03 -8.23 -10.82
C MET A 281 11.77 -7.59 -11.42
N ALA A 282 10.63 -7.63 -10.73
CA ALA A 282 9.42 -6.92 -11.14
C ALA A 282 9.45 -5.44 -10.77
N LYS A 283 10.45 -5.01 -9.98
CA LYS A 283 10.52 -3.69 -9.33
C LYS A 283 9.25 -3.38 -8.52
N SER A 284 8.69 -4.41 -7.88
CA SER A 284 7.57 -4.24 -6.95
C SER A 284 8.03 -3.42 -5.74
N PRO A 285 7.16 -2.59 -5.14
CA PRO A 285 7.38 -2.12 -3.77
C PRO A 285 7.72 -3.30 -2.85
N LEU A 286 8.70 -3.09 -1.95
CA LEU A 286 9.12 -4.08 -0.98
C LEU A 286 8.55 -3.69 0.38
N MET A 287 7.51 -4.40 0.84
CA MET A 287 6.85 -4.11 2.12
C MET A 287 6.90 -5.36 2.97
N PHE A 288 7.60 -5.33 4.10
CA PHE A 288 7.74 -6.45 5.03
C PHE A 288 6.48 -6.60 5.88
N GLY A 289 5.88 -7.79 5.83
CA GLY A 289 4.60 -8.11 6.47
C GLY A 289 4.69 -8.60 7.93
N GLY A 290 5.87 -9.06 8.36
CA GLY A 290 6.08 -9.69 9.66
C GLY A 290 6.58 -8.74 10.74
N ASP A 291 6.63 -9.20 11.99
CA ASP A 291 7.15 -8.45 13.13
C ASP A 291 8.69 -8.36 13.09
N LEU A 292 9.23 -7.18 12.73
CA LEU A 292 10.66 -6.91 12.66
C LEU A 292 11.40 -7.08 14.00
N ARG A 293 10.70 -6.97 15.14
CA ARG A 293 11.32 -7.19 16.47
C ARG A 293 11.69 -8.65 16.69
N ASN A 294 11.09 -9.55 15.91
CA ASN A 294 11.24 -11.00 15.99
C ASN A 294 11.77 -11.59 14.67
N ILE A 295 12.50 -10.80 13.87
CA ILE A 295 13.10 -11.26 12.61
C ILE A 295 14.34 -12.13 12.87
N ASP A 296 14.48 -13.23 12.14
CA ASP A 296 15.69 -14.05 12.18
C ASP A 296 16.77 -13.57 11.19
N ASP A 297 18.03 -13.98 11.43
CA ASP A 297 19.18 -13.57 10.63
C ASP A 297 19.08 -13.94 9.14
N LYS A 298 18.41 -15.06 8.81
CA LYS A 298 18.30 -15.52 7.42
C LYS A 298 17.33 -14.62 6.66
N THR A 299 16.16 -14.33 7.25
CA THR A 299 15.19 -13.40 6.69
C THR A 299 15.77 -11.98 6.62
N LEU A 300 16.46 -11.51 7.67
CA LEU A 300 17.11 -10.20 7.66
C LEU A 300 18.13 -10.08 6.53
N LYS A 301 19.02 -11.08 6.36
CA LYS A 301 20.00 -11.11 5.26
C LYS A 301 19.34 -11.14 3.88
N LEU A 302 18.18 -11.79 3.74
CA LEU A 302 17.45 -11.82 2.48
C LEU A 302 16.88 -10.45 2.11
N ILE A 303 16.17 -9.80 3.04
CA ILE A 303 15.53 -8.50 2.78
C ILE A 303 16.53 -7.34 2.72
N THR A 304 17.74 -7.53 3.26
CA THR A 304 18.85 -6.55 3.18
C THR A 304 19.91 -6.90 2.14
N ASN A 305 19.65 -7.88 1.26
CA ASN A 305 20.62 -8.30 0.26
C ASN A 305 20.87 -7.16 -0.76
N PRO A 306 22.10 -6.60 -0.83
CA PRO A 306 22.37 -5.42 -1.64
C PRO A 306 22.13 -5.64 -3.14
N MET A 307 22.41 -6.85 -3.66
CA MET A 307 22.17 -7.16 -5.07
C MET A 307 20.67 -7.14 -5.41
N LEU A 308 19.81 -7.70 -4.55
CA LEU A 308 18.37 -7.69 -4.77
C LEU A 308 17.79 -6.28 -4.69
N LEU A 309 18.27 -5.48 -3.73
CA LEU A 309 17.86 -4.07 -3.60
C LEU A 309 18.35 -3.22 -4.78
N ASP A 310 19.56 -3.46 -5.29
CA ASP A 310 20.07 -2.77 -6.47
C ASP A 310 19.31 -3.15 -7.74
N ILE A 311 18.92 -4.42 -7.91
CA ILE A 311 18.02 -4.84 -8.99
C ILE A 311 16.69 -4.08 -8.86
N ASN A 312 16.05 -4.14 -7.68
CA ASN A 312 14.77 -3.47 -7.44
C ASN A 312 14.83 -1.97 -7.74
N ALA A 313 15.85 -1.27 -7.26
CA ALA A 313 16.00 0.17 -7.43
C ALA A 313 16.39 0.58 -8.85
N TYR A 314 17.35 -0.12 -9.48
CA TYR A 314 18.07 0.42 -10.62
C TYR A 314 17.96 -0.35 -11.92
N SER A 315 17.46 -1.59 -11.90
CA SER A 315 17.28 -2.32 -13.15
C SER A 315 16.32 -1.59 -14.09
N THR A 316 16.50 -1.80 -15.39
CA THR A 316 15.62 -1.31 -16.44
C THR A 316 15.34 -2.42 -17.43
N ASN A 317 14.26 -2.30 -18.22
CA ASN A 317 13.88 -3.28 -19.24
C ASN A 317 13.67 -4.70 -18.66
N ASN A 318 13.11 -4.75 -17.45
CA ASN A 318 12.72 -5.96 -16.76
C ASN A 318 11.65 -6.70 -17.57
N ARG A 319 11.90 -7.96 -17.91
CA ARG A 319 11.01 -8.78 -18.73
C ARG A 319 11.31 -10.26 -18.53
N GLU A 320 10.30 -11.09 -18.72
CA GLU A 320 10.48 -12.53 -18.81
C GLU A 320 11.30 -12.87 -20.08
N ILE A 321 12.28 -13.77 -19.92
CA ILE A 321 13.00 -14.37 -21.04
C ILE A 321 12.54 -15.82 -21.11
N SER A 322 11.68 -16.15 -22.08
CA SER A 322 11.30 -17.53 -22.32
C SER A 322 12.48 -18.28 -22.95
N ARG A 323 12.94 -19.34 -22.27
CA ARG A 323 13.85 -20.31 -22.87
C ARG A 323 12.99 -21.38 -23.52
N ASN A 324 12.96 -21.43 -24.86
CA ASN A 324 12.39 -22.59 -25.56
C ASN A 324 13.27 -23.81 -25.26
N LEU A 325 12.90 -24.57 -24.22
CA LEU A 325 13.58 -25.81 -23.81
C LEU A 325 13.52 -26.91 -24.89
N HIS A 326 12.81 -26.69 -26.00
CA HIS A 326 12.76 -27.57 -27.17
C HIS A 326 13.85 -27.31 -28.23
N THR A 327 14.70 -26.30 -28.06
CA THR A 327 15.85 -26.12 -28.97
C THR A 327 17.06 -26.90 -28.43
N LYS A 328 17.51 -27.91 -29.18
CA LYS A 328 18.66 -28.80 -28.85
C LYS A 328 20.02 -28.09 -28.69
N HIS A 329 20.07 -26.76 -28.81
CA HIS A 329 21.25 -25.97 -28.53
C HIS A 329 20.88 -24.81 -27.61
N PRO A 330 21.23 -24.85 -26.31
CA PRO A 330 21.17 -23.65 -25.50
C PRO A 330 22.09 -22.61 -26.16
N PRO A 331 21.66 -21.35 -26.35
CA PRO A 331 22.64 -20.29 -26.53
C PRO A 331 23.57 -20.36 -25.33
N SER A 332 24.87 -20.43 -25.58
CA SER A 332 25.87 -20.42 -24.51
C SER A 332 25.59 -19.18 -23.66
N VAL A 333 25.08 -19.42 -22.44
CA VAL A 333 25.13 -18.38 -21.42
C VAL A 333 26.61 -18.21 -21.20
N ASN A 334 27.16 -17.11 -21.72
CA ASN A 334 28.57 -16.81 -21.62
C ASN A 334 28.85 -16.62 -20.12
N SER A 335 29.25 -17.71 -19.45
CA SER A 335 29.48 -17.77 -18.01
C SER A 335 30.51 -16.72 -17.60
N THR A 336 31.41 -16.35 -18.50
CA THR A 336 32.37 -15.25 -18.37
C THR A 336 31.69 -13.87 -18.21
N ARG A 337 30.50 -13.65 -18.76
CA ARG A 337 29.77 -12.37 -18.64
C ARG A 337 28.99 -12.24 -17.33
N ILE A 338 28.44 -13.35 -16.83
CA ILE A 338 27.83 -13.41 -15.49
C ILE A 338 28.92 -13.38 -14.43
N GLN A 339 29.99 -14.16 -14.62
CA GLN A 339 31.12 -14.18 -13.71
C GLN A 339 31.85 -12.84 -13.70
N SER A 340 32.06 -12.16 -14.83
CA SER A 340 32.62 -10.79 -14.82
C SER A 340 31.70 -9.75 -14.19
N PHE A 341 30.37 -9.90 -14.29
CA PHE A 341 29.43 -9.05 -13.54
C PHE A 341 29.54 -9.30 -12.03
N LEU A 342 29.58 -10.56 -11.60
CA LEU A 342 29.76 -10.96 -10.19
C LEU A 342 31.15 -10.56 -9.66
N ASP A 343 32.19 -10.73 -10.47
CA ASP A 343 33.57 -10.40 -10.17
C ASP A 343 33.77 -8.88 -10.10
N SER A 344 33.06 -8.10 -10.92
CA SER A 344 33.05 -6.63 -10.82
C SER A 344 32.39 -6.13 -9.53
N TYR A 345 31.50 -6.93 -8.92
CA TYR A 345 30.91 -6.67 -7.61
C TYR A 345 31.85 -7.06 -6.46
N THR A 346 32.60 -8.16 -6.58
CA THR A 346 33.59 -8.58 -5.55
C THR A 346 34.90 -7.80 -5.61
N THR A 347 35.35 -7.35 -6.79
CA THR A 347 36.55 -6.50 -6.93
C THR A 347 36.30 -5.03 -6.60
N ARG A 348 35.05 -4.54 -6.70
CA ARG A 348 34.63 -3.30 -6.02
C ARG A 348 34.36 -3.59 -4.56
N GLY A 349 35.39 -4.08 -3.85
CA GLY A 349 35.38 -4.12 -2.41
C GLY A 349 35.00 -2.74 -1.87
N SER A 350 33.94 -2.68 -1.08
CA SER A 350 33.85 -1.86 0.13
C SER A 350 34.34 -0.41 0.02
N LYS A 351 34.15 0.25 -1.13
CA LYS A 351 34.13 1.70 -1.21
C LYS A 351 32.68 2.09 -1.42
N ILE A 352 32.03 2.32 -0.28
CA ILE A 352 30.89 3.22 -0.16
C ILE A 352 31.40 4.56 -0.69
N VAL A 353 31.35 4.74 -2.01
CA VAL A 353 31.29 6.08 -2.58
C VAL A 353 29.96 6.58 -2.10
N SER A 354 29.98 7.51 -1.16
CA SER A 354 28.82 8.22 -0.65
C SER A 354 28.19 9.01 -1.81
N SER A 355 27.45 8.32 -2.68
CA SER A 355 26.45 8.98 -3.49
C SER A 355 25.24 9.16 -2.58
N ASN A 356 25.00 10.41 -2.18
CA ASN A 356 23.84 10.86 -1.41
C ASN A 356 22.51 10.67 -2.18
N LYS A 357 22.26 9.54 -2.85
CA LYS A 357 21.19 9.41 -3.86
C LYS A 357 20.46 8.06 -3.93
N THR A 358 20.26 7.34 -2.81
CA THR A 358 19.44 6.11 -2.89
C THR A 358 18.57 5.83 -1.68
N ARG A 359 17.26 6.01 -1.90
CA ARG A 359 16.17 5.61 -1.01
C ARG A 359 15.62 4.27 -1.49
N VAL A 360 15.84 3.21 -0.74
CA VAL A 360 15.16 1.92 -0.94
C VAL A 360 14.02 1.88 0.06
N TRP A 361 12.80 1.65 -0.40
CA TRP A 361 11.64 1.62 0.49
C TRP A 361 11.42 0.18 0.93
N ILE A 362 11.84 -0.17 2.14
CA ILE A 362 11.34 -1.35 2.83
C ILE A 362 10.31 -0.84 3.82
N ALA A 363 9.04 -0.94 3.49
CA ALA A 363 7.99 -0.60 4.42
C ALA A 363 7.74 -1.72 5.42
N TYR A 364 7.16 -1.41 6.57
CA TYR A 364 6.61 -2.36 7.51
C TYR A 364 5.10 -2.17 7.57
N GLY A 365 4.36 -3.25 7.32
CA GLY A 365 2.93 -3.28 7.57
C GLY A 365 2.57 -4.61 8.22
N SER A 366 1.72 -4.60 9.23
CA SER A 366 1.24 -5.86 9.80
C SER A 366 0.29 -6.53 8.80
N LYS A 367 0.65 -7.72 8.31
CA LYS A 367 -0.33 -8.59 7.65
C LYS A 367 -1.30 -9.14 8.70
N THR A 368 -2.49 -8.54 8.77
CA THR A 368 -3.60 -8.95 9.65
C THR A 368 -4.66 -9.69 8.89
#